data_AF-W1XSR6-F1
#
_entry.id   AF-W1XSR6-F1
#
_cell.length_a   1.000
_cell.length_b   1.000
_cell.length_c   1.000
_cell.angle_alpha   90.00
_cell.angle_beta   90.00
_cell.angle_gamma   90.00
#
_symmetry.space_group_name_H-M   'P 1'
#
loop_
_entity.id
_entity.type
_entity.pdbx_description
1 polymer ?
#
loop_
_entity_poly.entity_id
_entity_poly.type
_entity_poly.pdbx_seq_one_letter_code
_entity_poly.pdbx_strand_id
1 'polypeptide(L)'
;GLDLRGGVHFLMEVDMDTALGKLQEQNIDSLRSDLREKGIPYTTVRKENNYGLSITFRDAKARDEAIAYLSKRHPEMVIRRKGRKK
;
A
#
# COMPACT_ATOMS: atom_id res chain seq x y z
N GLY A 1 29.53 -14.34 44.61
CA GLY A 1 28.31 -15.06 44.20
C GLY A 1 27.78 -14.39 42.96
N LEU A 2 27.54 -15.17 41.91
CA LEU A 2 27.18 -14.68 40.57
C LEU A 2 25.85 -13.92 40.63
N ASP A 3 25.91 -12.61 40.37
CA ASP A 3 24.78 -11.69 40.34
C ASP A 3 23.90 -12.04 39.12
N LEU A 4 22.72 -12.60 39.35
CA LEU A 4 21.72 -12.92 38.32
C LEU A 4 21.06 -11.64 37.83
N ARG A 5 21.83 -10.82 37.10
CA ARG A 5 21.30 -9.75 36.25
C ARG A 5 20.64 -10.38 35.02
N GLY A 6 19.41 -10.86 35.20
CA GLY A 6 18.55 -11.32 34.11
C GLY A 6 18.03 -10.15 33.31
N GLY A 7 18.89 -9.53 32.49
CA GLY A 7 18.46 -8.58 31.48
C GLY A 7 17.61 -9.32 30.45
N VAL A 8 16.31 -9.03 30.41
CA VAL A 8 15.42 -9.51 29.36
C VAL A 8 15.86 -8.85 28.06
N HIS A 9 16.66 -9.56 27.27
CA HIS A 9 16.90 -9.20 25.87
C HIS A 9 15.59 -9.44 25.11
N PHE A 10 14.79 -8.39 24.94
CA PHE A 10 13.76 -8.39 23.92
C PHE A 10 14.44 -8.33 22.56
N LEU A 11 14.48 -9.46 21.85
CA LEU A 11 14.71 -9.45 20.42
C LEU A 11 13.44 -8.86 19.80
N MET A 12 13.34 -7.53 19.76
CA MET A 12 12.40 -6.84 18.88
C MET A 12 12.91 -6.94 17.44
N GLU A 13 13.22 -8.16 17.00
CA GLU A 13 13.14 -8.53 15.60
C GLU A 13 11.64 -8.73 15.32
N VAL A 14 10.85 -7.67 15.52
CA VAL A 14 9.57 -7.59 14.85
C VAL A 14 9.96 -7.67 13.39
N ASP A 15 9.66 -8.78 12.74
CA ASP A 15 9.94 -9.02 11.33
C ASP A 15 9.29 -7.89 10.53
N MET A 16 10.05 -6.81 10.35
CA MET A 16 9.58 -5.55 9.78
C MET A 16 9.18 -5.79 8.33
N ASP A 17 9.85 -6.72 7.65
CA ASP A 17 9.51 -7.11 6.28
C ASP A 17 8.14 -7.80 6.24
N THR A 18 7.85 -8.71 7.17
CA THR A 18 6.51 -9.31 7.31
C THR A 18 5.46 -8.28 7.69
N ALA A 19 5.76 -7.35 8.60
CA ALA A 19 4.83 -6.31 9.02
C ALA A 19 4.49 -5.33 7.88
N LEU A 20 5.52 -4.87 7.16
CA LEU A 20 5.35 -3.98 6.01
C LEU A 20 4.66 -4.70 4.84
N GLY A 21 4.94 -5.98 4.62
CA GLY A 21 4.25 -6.81 3.64
C GLY A 21 2.74 -6.95 3.93
N LYS A 22 2.36 -7.18 5.19
CA LYS A 22 0.95 -7.20 5.62
C LYS A 22 0.28 -5.85 5.45
N LEU A 23 0.97 -4.77 5.81
CA LEU A 23 0.45 -3.41 5.63
C LEU A 23 0.21 -3.09 4.14
N GLN A 24 1.11 -3.54 3.26
CA GLN A 24 0.95 -3.41 1.82
C GLN A 24 -0.29 -4.17 1.30
N GLU A 25 -0.57 -5.36 1.82
CA GLU A 25 -1.80 -6.12 1.48
C GLU A 25 -3.06 -5.42 1.95
N GLN A 26 -3.07 -4.94 3.20
CA GLN A 26 -4.19 -4.18 3.75
C GLN A 26 -4.48 -2.92 2.92
N ASN A 27 -3.43 -2.20 2.51
CA ASN A 27 -3.58 -1.03 1.65
C ASN A 27 -4.18 -1.40 0.28
N ILE A 28 -3.76 -2.53 -0.31
CA ILE A 28 -4.33 -3.03 -1.57
C ILE A 28 -5.83 -3.31 -1.40
N ASP A 29 -6.23 -3.97 -0.31
CA ASP A 29 -7.63 -4.31 -0.07
C ASP A 29 -8.49 -3.07 0.22
N SER A 30 -7.95 -2.11 0.97
CA SER A 30 -8.59 -0.81 1.19
C SER A 30 -8.82 -0.08 -0.13
N LEU A 31 -7.78 0.05 -0.95
CA LEU A 31 -7.86 0.75 -2.24
C LEU A 31 -8.85 0.09 -3.20
N ARG A 32 -8.91 -1.25 -3.21
CA ARG A 32 -9.90 -1.98 -4.02
C ARG A 32 -11.32 -1.71 -3.55
N SER A 33 -11.54 -1.68 -2.24
CA SER A 33 -12.84 -1.37 -1.65
C SER A 33 -13.26 0.05 -1.98
N ASP A 34 -12.38 1.02 -1.75
CA ASP A 34 -12.58 2.44 -2.08
C ASP A 34 -12.97 2.66 -3.55
N LEU A 35 -12.25 2.02 -4.48
CA LEU A 35 -12.54 2.12 -5.92
C LEU A 35 -13.87 1.47 -6.28
N ARG A 36 -14.22 0.34 -5.65
CA ARG A 36 -15.50 -0.35 -5.87
C ARG A 36 -16.67 0.45 -5.34
N GLU A 37 -16.56 0.98 -4.13
CA GLU A 37 -17.57 1.85 -3.51
C GLU A 37 -17.82 3.11 -4.36
N LYS A 38 -16.75 3.68 -4.92
CA LYS A 38 -16.87 4.84 -5.82
C LYS A 38 -17.35 4.47 -7.23
N GLY A 39 -17.36 3.19 -7.60
CA GLY A 39 -17.74 2.72 -8.93
C GLY A 39 -16.68 2.95 -10.02
N ILE A 40 -15.42 3.11 -9.63
CA ILE A 40 -14.31 3.38 -10.56
C ILE A 40 -13.73 2.06 -11.08
N PRO A 41 -13.82 1.77 -12.39
CA PRO A 41 -13.36 0.50 -12.93
C PRO A 41 -11.83 0.44 -13.01
N TYR A 42 -11.25 -0.59 -12.38
CA TYR A 42 -9.83 -0.93 -12.49
C TYR A 42 -9.67 -2.34 -13.07
N THR A 43 -8.52 -2.60 -13.70
CA THR A 43 -8.20 -3.88 -14.33
C THR A 43 -7.37 -4.78 -13.42
N THR A 44 -6.38 -4.21 -12.74
CA THR A 44 -5.42 -4.99 -11.96
C THR A 44 -4.83 -4.14 -10.85
N VAL A 45 -4.61 -4.74 -9.69
CA VAL A 45 -3.81 -4.17 -8.59
C VAL A 45 -2.66 -5.13 -8.32
N ARG A 46 -1.42 -4.62 -8.27
CA ARG A 46 -0.22 -5.42 -8.00
C ARG A 46 0.64 -4.75 -6.95
N LYS A 47 1.32 -5.57 -6.16
CA LYS A 47 2.45 -5.13 -5.34
C LYS A 47 3.59 -4.72 -6.27
N GLU A 48 4.24 -3.61 -5.94
CA GLU A 48 5.51 -3.21 -6.52
C GLU A 48 6.60 -3.35 -5.45
N ASN A 49 7.84 -3.23 -5.88
CA ASN A 49 9.00 -3.22 -4.99
C ASN A 49 8.94 -2.05 -4.02
N ASN A 50 9.69 -2.14 -2.92
CA ASN A 50 9.80 -1.09 -1.91
C ASN A 50 8.44 -0.68 -1.32
N TYR A 51 7.58 -1.68 -1.06
CA TYR A 51 6.25 -1.50 -0.45
C TYR A 51 5.28 -0.63 -1.26
N GLY A 52 5.56 -0.41 -2.55
CA GLY A 52 4.69 0.32 -3.46
C GLY A 52 3.55 -0.53 -4.01
N LEU A 53 2.56 0.09 -4.62
CA LEU A 53 1.49 -0.62 -5.33
C LEU A 53 1.21 0.04 -6.67
N SER A 54 0.83 -0.76 -7.66
CA SER A 54 0.43 -0.29 -8.98
C SER A 54 -1.00 -0.71 -9.29
N ILE A 55 -1.79 0.24 -9.77
CA ILE A 55 -3.16 0.03 -10.22
C ILE A 55 -3.24 0.34 -11.70
N THR A 56 -3.71 -0.64 -12.47
CA THR A 56 -3.99 -0.51 -13.89
C THR A 56 -5.47 -0.23 -14.10
N PHE A 57 -5.77 0.77 -14.91
CA PHE A 57 -7.13 1.18 -15.26
C PHE A 57 -7.40 0.91 -16.74
N ARG A 58 -8.67 0.70 -17.08
CA ARG A 58 -9.11 0.43 -18.46
C ARG A 58 -8.83 1.61 -19.39
N ASP A 59 -9.03 2.82 -18.89
CA ASP A 59 -8.88 4.05 -19.67
C ASP A 59 -8.35 5.21 -18.81
N ALA A 60 -8.05 6.31 -19.48
CA ALA A 60 -7.52 7.51 -18.85
C ALA A 60 -8.53 8.17 -17.90
N LYS A 61 -9.83 8.12 -18.21
CA LYS A 61 -10.87 8.77 -17.42
C LYS A 61 -11.01 8.10 -16.05
N ALA A 62 -11.10 6.78 -16.02
CA ALA A 62 -11.16 6.00 -14.78
C ALA A 62 -9.91 6.20 -13.91
N ARG A 63 -8.72 6.26 -14.53
CA ARG A 63 -7.48 6.57 -13.82
C ARG A 63 -7.51 7.96 -13.18
N ASP A 64 -7.92 8.98 -13.95
CA ASP A 64 -7.88 10.36 -13.47
C ASP A 64 -8.93 10.58 -12.36
N GLU A 65 -10.09 9.91 -12.46
CA GLU A 65 -11.09 9.87 -11.39
C GLU A 65 -10.55 9.16 -10.13
N ALA A 66 -9.86 8.02 -10.30
CA ALA A 66 -9.22 7.32 -9.19
C ALA A 66 -8.18 8.19 -8.48
N ILE A 67 -7.32 8.88 -9.23
CA ILE A 67 -6.32 9.78 -8.66
C ILE A 67 -7.00 10.89 -7.86
N ALA A 68 -8.02 11.52 -8.42
CA ALA A 68 -8.74 12.61 -7.75
C ALA A 68 -9.45 12.15 -6.47
N TYR A 69 -10.00 10.93 -6.46
CA TYR A 69 -10.68 10.35 -5.31
C TYR A 69 -9.69 9.88 -4.23
N LEU A 70 -8.73 9.04 -4.61
CA LEU A 70 -7.78 8.43 -3.67
C LEU A 70 -6.84 9.46 -3.04
N SER A 71 -6.41 10.48 -3.77
CA SER A 71 -5.53 11.54 -3.20
C SER A 71 -6.24 12.36 -2.12
N LYS A 72 -7.57 12.45 -2.17
CA LYS A 72 -8.37 13.10 -1.12
C LYS A 72 -8.64 12.18 0.06
N ARG A 73 -8.87 10.89 -0.22
CA ARG A 73 -9.19 9.87 0.79
C ARG A 73 -7.97 9.47 1.63
N HIS A 74 -6.79 9.50 1.03
CA HIS A 74 -5.52 9.03 1.59
C HIS A 74 -4.41 10.06 1.38
N PRO A 75 -4.46 11.20 2.08
CA PRO A 75 -3.49 12.29 1.93
C PRO A 75 -2.04 11.90 2.29
N GLU A 76 -1.86 10.83 3.06
CA GLU A 76 -0.57 10.26 3.44
C GLU A 76 0.08 9.45 2.31
N MET A 77 -0.67 9.06 1.28
CA MET A 77 -0.16 8.28 0.17
C MET A 77 0.38 9.16 -0.96
N VAL A 78 1.60 8.85 -1.41
CA VAL A 78 2.18 9.49 -2.60
C VAL A 78 1.70 8.77 -3.86
N ILE A 79 0.72 9.35 -4.56
CA ILE A 79 0.16 8.78 -5.79
C ILE A 79 0.90 9.36 -7.00
N ARG A 80 1.43 8.49 -7.86
CA ARG A 80 2.11 8.89 -9.10
C ARG A 80 1.46 8.23 -10.32
N ARG A 81 1.19 9.03 -11.35
CA ARG A 81 0.72 8.52 -12.64
C ARG A 81 1.89 7.87 -13.39
N LYS A 82 1.86 6.54 -13.52
CA LYS A 82 2.79 5.78 -14.37
C LYS A 82 2.20 5.68 -15.78
N GLY A 83 2.71 6.47 -16.71
CA GLY A 83 2.34 6.42 -18.12
C GLY A 83 3.49 5.88 -18.96
N ARG A 84 3.22 4.93 -19.86
CA ARG A 84 4.11 4.65 -20.98
C ARG A 84 4.04 5.89 -21.89
N LYS A 85 5.00 6.80 -21.77
CA LYS A 85 5.19 7.80 -22.83
C LYS A 85 5.40 7.01 -24.12
N LYS A 86 4.56 7.28 -25.11
CA LYS A 86 4.81 6.88 -26.48
C LYS A 86 5.86 7.82 -27.06
#